data_AF-A0A842KEP0-F1
#
_entry.id   AF-A0A842KEP0-F1
#
_cell.length_a   1.000
_cell.length_b   1.000
_cell.length_c   1.000
_cell.angle_alpha   90.00
_cell.angle_beta   90.00
_cell.angle_gamma   90.00
#
_symmetry.space_group_name_H-M   'P 1'
#
loop_
_entity.id
_entity.type
_entity.pdbx_description
1 polymer ?
#
loop_
_entity_poly.entity_id
_entity_poly.type
_entity_poly.pdbx_seq_one_letter_code
_entity_poly.pdbx_strand_id
1 'polypeptide(L)'
;MFPMLKQLIKQMFEKPFTNKFPAKYAPKSVKEFLKKVNEGKLKINPPVEVPEGFRGKIIYEKEKCIGCKTCIKVCPAKAIEFKENEKKIRIYIGRCIFCSQCNDVCPVNCLHMGKEFLLASESKAGENLIVE
;
A
#
# COMPACT_ATOMS: atom_id res chain seq x y z
N MET A 1 12.10 -39.05 1.87
CA MET A 1 11.38 -38.88 3.16
C MET A 1 11.51 -37.47 3.78
N PHE A 2 12.31 -36.52 3.27
CA PHE A 2 12.19 -35.12 3.72
C PHE A 2 12.43 -34.14 2.55
N PRO A 3 11.46 -33.94 1.65
CA PRO A 3 11.60 -33.01 0.52
C PRO A 3 11.85 -31.56 0.97
N MET A 4 11.59 -31.21 2.24
CA MET A 4 11.82 -29.88 2.81
C MET A 4 13.15 -29.73 3.58
N LEU A 5 13.94 -30.79 3.81
CA LEU A 5 15.17 -30.69 4.63
C LEU A 5 16.20 -29.71 4.03
N LYS A 6 16.37 -29.76 2.71
CA LYS A 6 17.26 -28.84 1.97
C LYS A 6 16.81 -27.38 2.09
N GLN A 7 15.50 -27.14 2.07
CA GLN A 7 14.92 -25.81 2.22
C GLN A 7 15.07 -25.29 3.66
N LEU A 8 14.90 -26.15 4.67
CA LEU A 8 15.08 -25.78 6.07
C LEU A 8 16.54 -25.42 6.38
N ILE A 9 17.51 -26.20 5.89
CA ILE A 9 18.94 -25.88 6.04
C ILE A 9 19.24 -24.54 5.37
N LYS A 10 18.72 -24.29 4.17
CA LYS A 10 18.87 -23.01 3.47
C LYS A 10 18.29 -21.84 4.29
N GLN A 11 17.08 -21.99 4.83
CA GLN A 11 16.43 -20.96 5.65
C GLN A 11 17.17 -20.64 6.95
N MET A 12 17.96 -21.58 7.52
CA MET A 12 18.78 -21.31 8.70
C MET A 12 19.93 -20.33 8.44
N PHE A 13 20.41 -20.24 7.20
CA PHE A 13 21.52 -19.36 6.81
C PHE A 13 21.11 -18.16 5.97
N GLU A 14 19.87 -18.13 5.48
CA GLU A 14 19.31 -16.93 4.84
C GLU A 14 18.99 -15.86 5.87
N LYS A 15 19.41 -14.62 5.61
CA LYS A 15 18.93 -13.47 6.39
C LYS A 15 17.43 -13.36 6.16
N PRO A 16 16.59 -13.43 7.20
CA PRO A 16 15.17 -13.20 7.04
C PRO A 16 14.96 -11.81 6.42
N PHE A 17 14.16 -11.74 5.36
CA PHE A 17 13.82 -10.48 4.70
C PHE A 17 13.00 -9.55 5.60
N THR A 18 12.50 -10.07 6.74
CA THR A 18 11.85 -9.26 7.75
C THR A 18 12.89 -8.44 8.51
N ASN A 19 12.64 -7.14 8.63
CA ASN A 19 13.31 -6.35 9.66
C ASN A 19 13.18 -7.12 10.98
N LYS A 20 14.29 -7.33 11.70
CA LYS A 20 14.25 -7.86 13.06
C LYS A 20 13.23 -7.04 13.83
N PHE A 21 12.04 -7.60 14.04
CA PHE A 21 10.94 -6.85 14.63
C PHE A 21 11.45 -6.41 16.00
N PRO A 22 11.44 -5.11 16.31
CA PRO A 22 12.15 -4.61 17.46
C PRO A 22 11.31 -4.89 18.71
N ALA A 23 11.09 -6.15 19.09
CA ALA A 23 10.52 -6.45 20.40
C ALA A 23 11.52 -6.05 21.50
N LYS A 24 12.82 -6.30 21.27
CA LYS A 24 13.91 -5.90 22.19
C LYS A 24 14.12 -4.38 22.28
N TYR A 25 13.75 -3.65 21.22
CA TYR A 25 13.92 -2.19 21.12
C TYR A 25 12.59 -1.44 21.09
N ALA A 26 11.47 -2.15 21.31
CA ALA A 26 10.15 -1.53 21.34
C ALA A 26 10.10 -0.60 22.55
N PRO A 27 9.84 0.69 22.35
CA PRO A 27 9.71 1.61 23.47
C PRO A 27 8.51 1.20 24.32
N LYS A 28 8.64 1.30 25.65
CA LYS A 28 7.52 1.06 26.59
C LYS A 28 6.31 1.96 26.28
N SER A 29 6.56 3.14 25.73
CA SER A 29 5.53 4.10 25.27
C SER A 29 5.89 4.61 23.87
N VAL A 30 5.02 4.35 22.90
CA VAL A 30 5.15 4.88 21.52
C VAL A 30 5.11 6.42 21.52
N LYS A 31 4.32 7.04 22.40
CA LYS A 31 4.22 8.50 22.50
C LYS A 31 5.55 9.15 22.91
N GLU A 32 6.21 8.60 23.93
CA GLU A 32 7.51 9.12 24.38
C GLU A 32 8.60 8.93 23.34
N PHE A 33 8.56 7.80 22.62
CA PHE A 33 9.48 7.53 21.53
C PHE A 33 9.33 8.56 20.42
N LEU A 34 8.11 8.81 19.94
CA LEU A 34 7.84 9.82 18.91
C LEU A 34 8.24 11.23 19.38
N LYS A 35 8.00 11.57 20.65
CA LYS A 35 8.47 12.83 21.24
C LYS A 35 10.00 12.96 21.16
N LYS A 36 10.75 11.93 21.56
CA LYS A 36 12.21 11.91 21.49
C LYS A 36 12.75 11.95 20.06
N VAL A 37 12.03 11.35 19.11
CA VAL A 37 12.36 11.44 17.68
C VAL A 37 12.18 12.87 17.19
N ASN A 38 11.08 13.53 17.52
CA ASN A 38 10.85 14.93 17.17
C ASN A 38 11.88 15.87 17.82
N GLU A 39 12.36 15.55 19.02
CA GLU A 39 13.46 16.25 19.69
C GLU A 39 14.86 15.90 19.12
N GLY A 40 14.95 15.02 18.11
CA GLY A 40 16.21 14.60 17.48
C GLY A 40 17.07 13.65 18.30
N LYS A 41 16.61 13.21 19.48
CA LYS A 41 17.35 12.33 20.40
C LYS A 41 17.37 10.87 19.96
N LEU A 42 16.38 10.46 19.16
CA LEU A 42 16.25 9.11 18.63
C LEU A 42 15.98 9.16 17.12
N LYS A 43 16.44 8.14 16.38
CA LYS A 43 16.17 7.99 14.95
C LYS A 43 15.20 6.85 14.72
N ILE A 44 14.21 7.08 13.86
CA ILE A 44 13.34 6.03 13.34
C ILE A 44 14.10 5.27 12.25
N ASN A 45 14.01 3.94 12.27
CA ASN A 45 14.54 3.13 11.17
C ASN A 45 13.73 3.44 9.91
N PRO A 46 14.37 3.88 8.82
CA PRO A 46 13.65 4.19 7.60
C PRO A 46 12.96 2.94 7.04
N PRO A 47 11.86 3.13 6.29
CA PRO A 47 11.27 2.03 5.54
C PRO A 47 12.29 1.42 4.58
N VAL A 48 12.21 0.10 4.41
CA VAL A 48 13.03 -0.63 3.42
C VAL A 48 12.56 -0.23 2.02
N GLU A 49 13.49 -0.18 1.07
CA GLU A 49 13.18 0.05 -0.33
C GLU A 49 12.22 -1.02 -0.85
N VAL A 50 11.18 -0.58 -1.57
CA VAL A 50 10.18 -1.49 -2.13
C VAL A 50 10.73 -2.15 -3.41
N PRO A 51 10.40 -3.43 -3.66
CA PRO A 51 10.80 -4.11 -4.89
C PRO A 51 10.09 -3.54 -6.12
N GLU A 52 10.57 -3.93 -7.30
CA GLU A 52 9.87 -3.68 -8.56
C GLU A 52 8.51 -4.40 -8.58
N GLY A 53 7.48 -3.75 -9.14
CA GLY A 53 6.12 -4.29 -9.16
C GLY A 53 5.37 -4.24 -7.83
N PHE A 54 5.89 -3.53 -6.83
CA PHE A 54 5.19 -3.33 -5.56
C PHE A 54 3.80 -2.70 -5.76
N ARG A 55 2.83 -3.18 -4.97
CA ARG A 55 1.43 -2.80 -5.05
C ARG A 55 1.04 -1.82 -3.94
N GLY A 56 1.39 -0.55 -4.11
CA GLY A 56 1.04 0.52 -3.18
C GLY A 56 -0.22 1.31 -3.57
N LYS A 57 -0.30 2.56 -3.10
CA LYS A 57 -1.38 3.50 -3.41
C LYS A 57 -1.61 3.60 -4.92
N ILE A 58 -2.87 3.55 -5.33
CA ILE A 58 -3.23 3.67 -6.74
C ILE A 58 -2.98 5.11 -7.20
N ILE A 59 -2.32 5.25 -8.35
CA ILE A 59 -2.13 6.50 -9.07
C ILE A 59 -3.19 6.54 -10.17
N TYR A 60 -3.88 7.67 -10.29
CA TYR A 60 -4.98 7.84 -11.25
C TYR A 60 -4.71 9.03 -12.17
N GLU A 61 -4.53 8.75 -13.46
CA GLU A 61 -4.41 9.75 -14.50
C GLU A 61 -5.80 10.16 -14.99
N LYS A 62 -6.41 11.11 -14.29
CA LYS A 62 -7.79 11.55 -14.53
C LYS A 62 -8.05 11.95 -15.98
N GLU A 63 -7.08 12.58 -16.63
CA GLU A 63 -7.18 13.08 -18.01
C GLU A 63 -7.40 11.95 -19.02
N LYS A 64 -6.67 10.83 -18.88
CA LYS A 64 -6.77 9.66 -19.77
C LYS A 64 -8.04 8.84 -19.57
N CYS A 65 -8.71 8.99 -18.43
CA CYS A 65 -9.89 8.19 -18.10
C CYS A 65 -11.09 8.48 -19.02
N ILE A 66 -11.59 7.46 -19.69
CA ILE A 66 -12.76 7.58 -20.59
C ILE A 66 -14.11 7.25 -19.91
N GLY A 67 -14.11 6.97 -18.60
CA GLY A 67 -15.35 6.72 -17.85
C GLY A 67 -16.07 5.41 -18.22
N CYS A 68 -15.38 4.40 -18.73
CA CYS A 68 -15.99 3.13 -19.20
C CYS A 68 -16.56 2.22 -18.09
N LYS A 69 -16.33 2.55 -16.81
CA LYS A 69 -16.82 1.83 -15.62
C LYS A 69 -16.33 0.38 -15.46
N THR A 70 -15.39 -0.10 -16.27
CA THR A 70 -14.87 -1.48 -16.18
C THR A 70 -14.16 -1.76 -14.86
N CYS A 71 -13.37 -0.82 -14.35
CA CYS A 71 -12.69 -0.94 -13.06
C CYS A 71 -13.67 -1.13 -11.88
N ILE A 72 -14.86 -0.53 -11.96
CA ILE A 72 -15.90 -0.66 -10.93
C ILE A 72 -16.45 -2.07 -10.91
N LYS A 73 -16.74 -2.64 -12.10
CA LYS A 73 -17.29 -3.99 -12.24
C LYS A 73 -16.33 -5.06 -11.72
N VAL A 74 -15.03 -4.88 -11.93
CA VAL A 74 -14.02 -5.88 -11.53
C VAL A 74 -13.63 -5.75 -10.05
N CYS A 75 -13.91 -4.63 -9.37
CA CYS A 75 -13.41 -4.38 -8.03
C CYS A 75 -14.09 -5.29 -6.98
N PRO A 76 -13.39 -6.28 -6.39
CA PRO A 76 -14.01 -7.19 -5.43
C PRO A 76 -14.40 -6.50 -4.12
N ALA A 77 -13.67 -5.44 -3.75
CA ALA A 77 -13.90 -4.68 -2.51
C ALA A 77 -14.91 -3.53 -2.66
N LYS A 78 -15.47 -3.32 -3.87
CA LYS A 78 -16.38 -2.20 -4.18
C LYS A 78 -15.84 -0.84 -3.68
N ALA A 79 -14.55 -0.62 -3.89
CA ALA A 79 -13.82 0.56 -3.41
C ALA A 79 -13.91 1.77 -4.38
N ILE A 80 -14.49 1.58 -5.57
CA ILE A 80 -14.51 2.57 -6.65
C ILE A 80 -15.94 3.07 -6.84
N GLU A 81 -16.10 4.39 -6.81
CA GLU A 81 -17.35 5.11 -7.08
C GLU A 81 -17.25 5.86 -8.40
N PHE A 82 -18.37 5.95 -9.14
CA PHE A 82 -18.45 6.75 -10.36
C PHE A 82 -19.01 8.14 -10.06
N LYS A 83 -18.31 9.19 -10.48
CA LYS A 83 -18.78 10.57 -10.41
C LYS A 83 -19.50 10.92 -11.71
N GLU A 84 -20.83 10.83 -11.71
CA GLU A 84 -21.65 11.04 -12.91
C GLU A 84 -21.42 12.42 -13.57
N ASN A 85 -21.26 13.48 -12.77
CA ASN A 85 -21.04 14.84 -13.28
C ASN A 85 -19.74 15.00 -14.08
N GLU A 86 -18.67 14.34 -13.64
CA GLU A 86 -17.34 14.44 -14.25
C GLU A 86 -17.08 13.32 -15.27
N LYS A 87 -17.91 12.28 -15.28
CA LYS A 87 -17.66 11.00 -15.97
C LYS A 87 -16.31 10.38 -15.59
N LYS A 88 -15.90 10.56 -14.33
CA LYS A 88 -14.65 10.05 -13.74
C LYS A 88 -14.94 9.14 -12.56
N ILE A 89 -13.88 8.59 -11.96
CA ILE A 89 -13.99 7.72 -10.79
C ILE A 89 -13.37 8.37 -9.57
N ARG A 90 -13.84 7.92 -8.40
CA ARG A 90 -13.25 8.16 -7.09
C ARG A 90 -12.91 6.80 -6.49
N ILE A 91 -11.70 6.66 -5.94
CA ILE A 91 -11.27 5.42 -5.29
C ILE A 91 -11.06 5.68 -3.80
N TYR A 92 -11.76 4.91 -2.98
CA TYR A 92 -11.60 4.91 -1.52
C TYR A 92 -10.51 3.90 -1.13
N ILE A 93 -9.31 4.38 -0.88
CA ILE A 93 -8.15 3.56 -0.56
C ILE A 93 -8.34 2.79 0.76
N GLY A 94 -9.07 3.35 1.72
CA GLY A 94 -9.42 2.65 2.95
C GLY A 94 -10.27 1.37 2.76
N ARG A 95 -10.88 1.18 1.58
CA ARG A 95 -11.58 -0.06 1.20
C ARG A 95 -10.79 -0.91 0.21
N CYS A 96 -9.76 -0.36 -0.42
CA CYS A 96 -8.98 -1.03 -1.45
C CYS A 96 -8.11 -2.14 -0.83
N ILE A 97 -8.07 -3.30 -1.49
CA ILE A 97 -7.23 -4.45 -1.09
C ILE A 97 -5.97 -4.59 -1.94
N PHE A 98 -5.63 -3.56 -2.73
CA PHE A 98 -4.42 -3.49 -3.58
C PHE A 98 -4.21 -4.69 -4.52
N CYS A 99 -5.30 -5.27 -5.03
CA CYS A 99 -5.23 -6.45 -5.91
C CYS A 99 -4.82 -6.17 -7.36
N SER A 100 -4.76 -4.90 -7.79
CA SER A 100 -4.40 -4.43 -9.15
C SER A 100 -5.37 -4.77 -10.29
N GLN A 101 -6.46 -5.51 -10.06
CA GLN A 101 -7.40 -5.88 -11.14
C GLN A 101 -7.97 -4.68 -11.91
N CYS A 102 -8.14 -3.52 -11.25
CA CYS A 102 -8.58 -2.29 -11.91
C CYS A 102 -7.56 -1.72 -12.90
N ASN A 103 -6.27 -1.94 -12.67
CA ASN A 103 -5.21 -1.53 -13.61
C ASN A 103 -5.20 -2.46 -14.81
N ASP A 104 -5.23 -3.77 -14.54
CA ASP A 104 -5.09 -4.81 -15.56
C ASP A 104 -6.25 -4.77 -16.58
N VAL A 105 -7.44 -4.35 -16.15
CA VAL A 105 -8.63 -4.25 -17.01
C VAL A 105 -8.79 -2.88 -17.67
N CYS A 106 -7.96 -1.89 -17.33
CA CYS A 106 -8.14 -0.53 -17.83
C CYS A 106 -7.73 -0.43 -19.30
N PRO A 107 -8.65 -0.17 -20.25
CA PRO A 107 -8.33 -0.19 -21.68
C PRO A 107 -7.41 0.96 -22.12
N VAL A 108 -7.33 2.02 -21.33
CA VAL A 108 -6.56 3.24 -21.60
C VAL A 108 -5.37 3.39 -20.65
N ASN A 109 -5.10 2.39 -19.81
CA ASN A 109 -3.99 2.38 -18.84
C ASN A 109 -3.90 3.68 -18.01
N CYS A 110 -5.02 4.18 -17.50
CA CYS A 110 -5.05 5.40 -16.68
C CYS A 110 -4.90 5.15 -15.17
N LEU A 111 -4.69 3.89 -14.75
CA LEU A 111 -4.53 3.49 -13.36
C LEU A 111 -3.22 2.71 -13.21
N HIS A 112 -2.45 3.06 -12.19
CA HIS A 112 -1.15 2.45 -11.92
C HIS A 112 -0.95 2.14 -10.44
N MET A 113 -0.14 1.13 -10.14
CA MET A 113 0.30 0.85 -8.77
C MET A 113 1.49 1.74 -8.41
N GLY A 114 1.32 2.59 -7.40
CA GLY A 114 2.39 3.38 -6.83
C GLY A 114 3.24 2.59 -5.84
N LYS A 115 4.27 3.26 -5.31
CA LYS A 115 5.19 2.73 -4.29
C LYS A 115 4.83 3.16 -2.87
N GLU A 116 3.86 4.06 -2.71
CA GLU A 116 3.46 4.61 -1.42
C GLU A 116 2.63 3.59 -0.62
N PHE A 117 3.00 3.33 0.63
CA PHE A 117 2.27 2.42 1.53
C PHE A 117 2.02 2.99 2.94
N LEU A 118 2.61 4.15 3.26
CA LEU A 118 2.45 4.81 4.56
C LEU A 118 1.20 5.71 4.56
N LEU A 119 0.02 5.10 4.45
CA LEU A 119 -1.26 5.79 4.22
C LEU A 119 -2.09 5.99 5.50
N ALA A 120 -1.44 6.04 6.67
CA ALA A 120 -2.16 6.26 7.93
C ALA A 120 -2.86 7.62 7.92
N SER A 121 -4.08 7.66 8.45
CA SER A 121 -4.91 8.87 8.55
C SER A 121 -5.75 8.81 9.83
N GLU A 122 -6.10 9.97 10.36
CA GLU A 122 -6.98 10.12 11.53
C GLU A 122 -8.47 9.99 11.16
N SER A 123 -8.80 10.22 9.88
CA SER A 123 -10.17 10.17 9.36
C SER A 123 -10.31 9.16 8.24
N LYS A 124 -11.50 8.55 8.15
CA LYS A 124 -11.89 7.63 7.06
C LYS A 124 -11.91 8.32 5.69
N ALA A 125 -12.10 9.65 5.68
CA ALA A 125 -12.09 10.49 4.48
C ALA A 125 -10.84 11.38 4.43
N GLY A 126 -9.72 10.94 5.00
CA GLY A 126 -8.46 11.66 4.88
C GLY A 126 -8.06 11.83 3.42
N GLU A 127 -7.43 12.96 3.10
CA GLU A 127 -7.02 13.32 1.73
C GLU A 127 -6.12 12.25 1.09
N ASN A 128 -5.28 11.59 1.90
CA ASN A 128 -4.41 10.51 1.46
C ASN A 128 -5.15 9.19 1.16
N LEU A 129 -6.40 9.05 1.59
CA LEU A 129 -7.23 7.84 1.40
C LEU A 129 -8.23 7.96 0.24
N ILE A 130 -8.28 9.10 -0.45
CA ILE A 130 -9.15 9.33 -1.59
C ILE A 130 -8.30 9.64 -2.82
N VAL A 131 -8.64 9.00 -3.95
CA VAL A 131 -7.99 9.25 -5.26
C VAL A 131 -9.08 9.65 -6.26
N GLU A 132 -8.90 10.79 -6.93
CA GLU A 132 -9.90 11.45 -7.80
C GLU A 132 -9.32 12.16 -9.03
#